data_AF-A0A0N1GYI3-F1
#
_entry.id   AF-A0A0N1GYI3-F1
#
_cell.length_a   1.000
_cell.length_b   1.000
_cell.length_c   1.000
_cell.angle_alpha   90.00
_cell.angle_beta   90.00
_cell.angle_gamma   90.00
#
_symmetry.space_group_name_H-M   'P 1'
#
loop_
_entity.id
_entity.type
_entity.pdbx_description
1 polymer ?
#
loop_
_entity_poly.entity_id
_entity_poly.type
_entity_poly.pdbx_seq_one_letter_code
_entity_poly.pdbx_strand_id
1 'polypeptide(L)'
;MVNKRATDPERADDGLRPRRKQKLSDDQLRRKRASDREAQRVSREKTRCHVAHLESIIEALQAGQDDRVHLLIEQVSQQKTELSRLKNALNSIFKIAEVSRQTTDSLPVHRSRSNSTQEHNAGDLLDSRAEKVAAPLASQFRSNLESGQQAQPPVLTAGVTELTARAPTDTELEYPISIAQLASSIIKRKDLDGRYWFLAGTLLSHLRKTRGEYPLSTASDEDIVIRAIFEGWSAVIERYPLDRGFQWLKELDENIYFSGTAEGRLVHLRNSRLQFLHQMQPDAGWNHALPEFFAPGPLQQNMEHDPLIEYFPWPGFRERVLFSPRRYATDQFMGALAQNARFEWPYDPHDVFIKDPVSGLYSYSATFQQKVMDFSCYTVKESFFDCFPELRQDIPQYGVPAVVRSVCLTDESGSPDTARHEHSFP
;
A
#
# COMPACT_ATOMS: atom_id res chain seq x y z
N MET A 1 -36.00 21.63 -65.92
CA MET A 1 -34.82 21.33 -66.75
C MET A 1 -33.63 21.11 -65.82
N VAL A 2 -32.93 20.00 -66.02
CA VAL A 2 -31.73 19.57 -65.29
C VAL A 2 -30.48 20.08 -66.02
N ASN A 3 -29.34 20.12 -65.29
CA ASN A 3 -27.92 20.29 -65.71
C ASN A 3 -27.36 21.72 -65.63
N LYS A 4 -26.09 21.97 -65.25
CA LYS A 4 -24.93 21.11 -64.94
C LYS A 4 -23.84 21.95 -64.22
N ARG A 5 -22.96 21.21 -63.54
CA ARG A 5 -21.64 21.52 -62.94
C ARG A 5 -20.77 22.57 -63.65
N ALA A 6 -19.91 23.25 -62.88
CA ALA A 6 -18.44 23.35 -63.06
C ALA A 6 -17.83 24.19 -61.91
N THR A 7 -17.08 23.57 -60.98
CA THR A 7 -15.60 23.65 -60.81
C THR A 7 -15.09 24.87 -60.02
N ASP A 8 -14.62 24.61 -58.79
CA ASP A 8 -13.59 25.40 -58.08
C ASP A 8 -12.21 25.21 -58.76
N PRO A 9 -11.24 26.14 -58.57
CA PRO A 9 -10.27 25.94 -57.48
C PRO A 9 -9.76 27.22 -56.78
N GLU A 10 -9.30 27.01 -55.54
CA GLU A 10 -8.32 27.75 -54.71
C GLU A 10 -8.52 29.25 -54.37
N ARG A 11 -8.13 29.82 -53.23
CA ARG A 11 -7.75 29.49 -51.83
C ARG A 11 -6.97 30.72 -51.33
N ALA A 12 -7.51 31.48 -50.38
CA ALA A 12 -6.78 32.39 -49.47
C ALA A 12 -7.78 32.79 -48.36
N ASP A 13 -7.71 32.15 -47.18
CA ASP A 13 -7.02 32.64 -45.98
C ASP A 13 -7.65 33.93 -45.41
N ASP A 14 -8.53 33.79 -44.40
CA ASP A 14 -8.69 34.80 -43.36
C ASP A 14 -9.20 34.15 -42.06
N GLY A 15 -8.68 34.64 -40.94
CA GLY A 15 -8.54 33.92 -39.68
C GLY A 15 -9.84 33.64 -38.90
N LEU A 16 -9.82 32.52 -38.16
CA LEU A 16 -10.78 32.19 -37.12
C LEU A 16 -10.84 33.29 -36.05
N ARG A 17 -11.94 34.04 -36.03
CA ARG A 17 -12.27 35.00 -34.95
C ARG A 17 -12.71 34.25 -33.68
N PRO A 18 -12.28 34.66 -32.48
CA PRO A 18 -12.70 34.04 -31.22
C PRO A 18 -14.16 34.34 -30.89
N ARG A 19 -14.93 33.30 -30.52
CA ARG A 19 -16.34 33.40 -30.09
C ARG A 19 -16.50 34.33 -28.87
N ARG A 20 -17.25 35.41 -29.04
CA ARG A 20 -17.59 36.40 -28.01
C ARG A 20 -18.59 35.79 -27.01
N LYS A 21 -18.24 35.71 -25.72
CA LYS A 21 -19.14 35.26 -24.64
C LYS A 21 -20.35 36.21 -24.54
N GLN A 22 -21.57 35.71 -24.73
CA GLN A 22 -22.81 36.48 -24.57
C GLN A 22 -22.96 36.95 -23.10
N LYS A 23 -23.25 38.24 -22.90
CA LYS A 23 -23.52 38.80 -21.57
C LYS A 23 -24.92 38.39 -21.12
N LEU A 24 -25.02 37.81 -19.92
CA LEU A 24 -26.28 37.38 -19.29
C LEU A 24 -27.24 38.57 -19.13
N SER A 25 -28.54 38.33 -19.32
CA SER A 25 -29.58 39.36 -19.09
C SER A 25 -29.66 39.73 -17.60
N ASP A 26 -30.06 40.96 -17.29
CA ASP A 26 -30.13 41.48 -15.92
C ASP A 26 -31.01 40.62 -15.00
N ASP A 27 -32.08 40.02 -15.53
CA ASP A 27 -32.94 39.11 -14.78
C ASP A 27 -32.26 37.76 -14.48
N GLN A 28 -31.41 37.28 -15.39
CA GLN A 28 -30.61 36.06 -15.16
C GLN A 28 -29.52 36.31 -14.12
N LEU A 29 -28.91 37.51 -14.11
CA LEU A 29 -27.97 37.94 -13.08
C LEU A 29 -28.64 38.05 -11.71
N ARG A 30 -29.86 38.58 -11.63
CA ARG A 30 -30.63 38.67 -10.36
C ARG A 30 -30.94 37.29 -9.78
N ARG A 31 -31.40 36.35 -10.61
CA ARG A 31 -31.65 34.96 -10.20
C ARG A 31 -30.37 34.25 -9.77
N LYS A 32 -29.28 34.44 -10.52
CA LYS A 32 -27.96 33.88 -10.15
C LYS A 32 -27.48 34.41 -8.81
N ARG A 33 -27.54 35.73 -8.59
CA ARG A 33 -27.16 36.36 -7.31
C ARG A 33 -28.06 35.91 -6.15
N ALA A 34 -29.33 35.64 -6.37
CA ALA A 34 -30.23 35.11 -5.35
C ALA A 34 -29.89 33.65 -4.99
N SER A 35 -29.65 32.80 -5.99
CA SER A 35 -29.22 31.42 -5.79
C SER A 35 -27.87 31.32 -5.08
N ASP A 36 -26.93 32.20 -5.44
CA ASP A 36 -25.59 32.23 -4.84
C ASP A 36 -25.64 32.63 -3.36
N ARG A 37 -26.51 33.59 -3.00
CA ARG A 37 -26.76 33.96 -1.60
C ARG A 37 -27.37 32.82 -0.79
N GLU A 38 -28.28 32.06 -1.38
CA GLU A 38 -28.92 30.93 -0.70
C GLU A 38 -27.94 29.76 -0.52
N ALA A 39 -27.17 29.44 -1.56
CA ALA A 39 -26.09 28.45 -1.48
C ALA A 39 -25.06 28.83 -0.40
N GLN A 40 -24.71 30.12 -0.30
CA GLN A 40 -23.79 30.60 0.73
C GLN A 40 -24.38 30.51 2.14
N ARG A 41 -25.69 30.75 2.32
CA ARG A 41 -26.37 30.58 3.61
C ARG A 41 -26.40 29.11 4.03
N VAL A 42 -26.77 28.22 3.12
CA VAL A 42 -26.78 26.78 3.36
C VAL A 42 -25.39 26.27 3.70
N SER A 43 -24.35 26.73 2.99
CA SER A 43 -22.96 26.38 3.30
C SER A 43 -22.55 26.84 4.70
N ARG A 44 -22.85 28.10 5.08
CA ARG A 44 -22.55 28.63 6.42
C ARG A 44 -23.29 27.88 7.52
N GLU A 45 -24.55 27.52 7.29
CA GLU A 45 -25.34 26.79 8.28
C GLU A 45 -24.81 25.36 8.46
N LYS A 46 -24.41 24.68 7.37
CA LYS A 46 -23.72 23.39 7.45
C LYS A 46 -22.42 23.49 8.25
N THR A 47 -21.60 24.52 8.01
CA THR A 47 -20.37 24.76 8.79
C THR A 47 -20.70 24.97 10.27
N ARG A 48 -21.72 25.77 10.61
CA ARG A 48 -22.13 25.99 12.00
C ARG A 48 -22.58 24.69 12.67
N CYS A 49 -23.41 23.89 12.02
CA CYS A 49 -23.86 22.60 12.55
C CYS A 49 -22.69 21.62 12.74
N HIS A 50 -21.74 21.60 11.80
CA HIS A 50 -20.55 20.76 11.90
C HIS A 50 -19.65 21.17 13.06
N VAL A 51 -19.41 22.47 13.25
CA VAL A 51 -18.63 22.99 14.39
C VAL A 51 -19.30 22.60 15.71
N ALA A 52 -20.60 22.79 15.86
CA ALA A 52 -21.32 22.40 17.07
C ALA A 52 -21.26 20.88 17.34
N HIS A 53 -21.29 20.06 16.28
CA HIS A 53 -21.15 18.61 16.42
C HIS A 53 -19.74 18.20 16.86
N LEU A 54 -18.71 18.82 16.28
CA LEU A 54 -17.32 18.60 16.68
C LEU A 54 -17.07 19.02 18.12
N GLU A 55 -17.60 20.17 18.55
CA GLU A 55 -17.54 20.63 19.94
C GLU A 55 -18.18 19.60 20.89
N SER A 56 -19.36 19.07 20.55
CA SER A 56 -20.03 18.03 21.34
C SER A 56 -19.25 16.71 21.39
N ILE A 57 -18.61 16.30 20.30
CA ILE A 57 -17.75 15.10 20.27
C ILE A 57 -16.50 15.33 21.13
N ILE A 58 -15.89 16.50 21.07
CA ILE A 58 -14.71 16.84 21.88
C ILE A 58 -15.07 16.76 23.37
N GLU A 59 -16.21 17.34 23.78
CA GLU A 59 -16.70 17.24 25.16
C GLU A 59 -16.93 15.79 25.60
N ALA A 60 -17.55 14.97 24.74
CA ALA A 60 -17.81 13.55 25.02
C ALA A 60 -16.51 12.72 25.13
N LEU A 61 -15.53 12.99 24.26
CA LEU A 61 -14.24 12.30 24.27
C LEU A 61 -13.37 12.71 25.46
N GLN A 62 -13.38 14.00 25.82
CA GLN A 62 -12.68 14.50 27.00
C GLN A 62 -13.27 13.92 28.29
N ALA A 63 -14.59 13.81 28.39
CA ALA A 63 -15.26 13.23 29.55
C ALA A 63 -14.87 11.75 29.81
N GLY A 64 -14.60 10.95 28.76
CA GLY A 64 -14.23 9.53 28.91
C GLY A 64 -12.71 9.26 28.98
N GLN A 65 -11.87 10.24 28.62
CA GLN A 65 -10.42 10.07 28.58
C GLN A 65 -9.80 10.08 29.98
N ASP A 66 -10.33 10.91 30.89
CA ASP A 66 -9.80 11.03 32.26
C ASP A 66 -9.99 9.75 33.07
N ASP A 67 -11.15 9.10 32.98
CA ASP A 67 -11.43 7.82 33.66
C ASP A 67 -10.52 6.70 33.15
N ARG A 68 -10.30 6.62 31.84
CA ARG A 68 -9.47 5.58 31.23
C ARG A 68 -7.99 5.77 31.52
N VAL A 69 -7.52 7.03 31.58
CA VAL A 69 -6.17 7.36 32.02
C VAL A 69 -5.98 7.01 33.50
N HIS A 70 -6.96 7.28 34.36
CA HIS A 70 -6.92 6.91 35.77
C HIS A 70 -6.81 5.39 35.97
N LEU A 71 -7.62 4.60 35.25
CA LEU A 71 -7.57 3.13 35.32
C LEU A 71 -6.24 2.56 34.83
N LEU A 72 -5.66 3.13 33.76
CA LEU A 72 -4.35 2.70 33.26
C LEU A 72 -3.22 3.06 34.23
N ILE A 73 -3.28 4.23 34.88
CA ILE A 73 -2.32 4.62 35.92
C ILE A 73 -2.40 3.67 37.11
N GLU A 74 -3.61 3.30 37.53
CA GLU A 74 -3.83 2.32 38.60
C GLU A 74 -3.25 0.95 38.22
N GLN A 75 -3.52 0.47 37.01
CA GLN A 75 -3.00 -0.80 36.52
C GLN A 75 -1.46 -0.82 36.43
N VAL A 76 -0.84 0.27 35.98
CA VAL A 76 0.63 0.42 35.97
C VAL A 76 1.20 0.40 37.39
N SER A 77 0.51 1.03 38.35
CA SER A 77 0.94 1.02 39.76
C SER A 77 0.88 -0.39 40.38
N GLN A 78 -0.16 -1.16 40.06
CA GLN A 78 -0.32 -2.55 40.50
C GLN A 78 0.78 -3.44 39.90
N GLN A 79 1.02 -3.33 38.59
CA GLN A 79 2.08 -4.11 37.92
C GLN A 79 3.48 -3.80 38.47
N LYS A 80 3.76 -2.53 38.79
CA LYS A 80 5.04 -2.13 39.41
C LYS A 80 5.23 -2.72 40.81
N THR A 81 4.13 -2.86 41.56
CA THR A 81 4.14 -3.48 42.89
C THR A 81 4.42 -4.97 42.79
N GLU A 82 3.77 -5.67 41.86
CA GLU A 82 4.00 -7.10 41.61
C GLU A 82 5.44 -7.38 41.14
N LEU A 83 5.99 -6.57 40.23
CA LEU A 83 7.40 -6.69 39.84
C LEU A 83 8.35 -6.52 41.03
N SER A 84 8.05 -5.59 41.94
CA SER A 84 8.85 -5.39 43.15
C SER A 84 8.75 -6.59 44.09
N ARG A 85 7.56 -7.17 44.23
CA ARG A 85 7.31 -8.38 45.04
C ARG A 85 8.06 -9.59 44.49
N LEU A 86 7.96 -9.84 43.18
CA LEU A 86 8.66 -10.92 42.49
C LEU A 86 10.17 -10.78 42.60
N LYS A 87 10.69 -9.56 42.42
CA LYS A 87 12.12 -9.26 42.58
C LYS A 87 12.59 -9.54 44.01
N ASN A 88 11.79 -9.18 45.02
CA ASN A 88 12.09 -9.46 46.42
C ASN A 88 12.05 -10.96 46.74
N ALA A 89 11.07 -11.69 46.20
CA ALA A 89 10.99 -13.15 46.35
C ALA A 89 12.21 -13.84 45.73
N LEU A 90 12.62 -13.42 44.53
CA LEU A 90 13.80 -13.94 43.85
C LEU A 90 15.09 -13.68 44.65
N ASN A 91 15.23 -12.48 45.22
CA ASN A 91 16.36 -12.15 46.09
C ASN A 91 16.37 -12.98 47.38
N SER A 92 15.21 -13.29 47.95
CA SER A 92 15.11 -14.18 49.12
C SER A 92 15.50 -15.62 48.79
N ILE A 93 15.08 -16.14 47.63
CA ILE A 93 15.48 -17.47 47.14
C ILE A 93 16.99 -17.51 46.91
N PHE A 94 17.56 -16.46 46.30
CA PHE A 94 19.00 -16.35 46.08
C PHE A 94 19.77 -16.40 47.41
N LYS A 95 19.34 -15.66 48.42
CA LYS A 95 19.95 -15.69 49.77
C LYS A 95 19.86 -17.07 50.43
N ILE A 96 18.73 -17.77 50.28
CA ILE A 96 18.57 -19.13 50.84
C ILE A 96 19.51 -20.11 50.14
N ALA A 97 19.60 -20.05 48.81
CA ALA A 97 20.50 -20.90 48.03
C ALA A 97 21.98 -20.64 48.36
N GLU A 98 22.34 -19.41 48.67
CA GLU A 98 23.70 -19.02 49.09
C GLU A 98 24.05 -19.53 50.50
N VAL A 99 23.09 -19.52 51.43
CA VAL A 99 23.25 -20.12 52.77
C VAL A 99 23.38 -21.65 52.69
N SER A 100 22.64 -22.31 51.79
CA SER A 100 22.76 -23.76 51.57
C SER A 100 24.10 -24.17 50.95
N ARG A 101 24.76 -23.30 50.18
CA ARG A 101 26.12 -23.56 49.64
C ARG A 101 27.21 -23.49 50.70
N GLN A 102 27.01 -22.76 51.79
CA GLN A 102 28.00 -22.66 52.87
C GLN A 102 27.89 -23.80 53.89
N THR A 103 26.81 -24.59 53.84
CA THR A 103 26.56 -25.71 54.78
C THR A 103 27.05 -27.07 54.28
N THR A 104 27.49 -27.20 53.02
CA THR A 104 27.88 -28.49 52.41
C THR A 104 29.38 -28.79 52.39
N ASP A 105 30.24 -27.93 52.94
CA ASP A 105 31.72 -28.04 52.83
C ASP A 105 32.44 -28.75 53.99
N SER A 106 31.73 -29.50 54.85
CA SER A 106 32.37 -30.27 55.93
C SER A 106 32.16 -31.79 55.80
N LEU A 107 33.23 -32.46 55.35
CA LEU A 107 33.64 -33.89 55.49
C LEU A 107 33.62 -34.79 54.21
N PRO A 108 34.61 -35.71 54.07
CA PRO A 108 35.25 -36.03 52.78
C PRO A 108 35.12 -37.52 52.35
N VAL A 109 35.83 -37.90 51.26
CA VAL A 109 36.30 -39.26 50.87
C VAL A 109 35.41 -39.96 49.80
N HIS A 110 35.85 -40.64 48.71
CA HIS A 110 37.14 -40.99 48.10
C HIS A 110 36.95 -41.14 46.55
N ARG A 111 37.84 -40.53 45.75
CA ARG A 111 38.68 -41.10 44.64
C ARG A 111 38.13 -42.34 43.88
N SER A 112 38.12 -42.44 42.56
CA SER A 112 39.23 -42.21 41.62
C SER A 112 38.71 -42.43 40.18
N ARG A 113 39.25 -41.71 39.18
CA ARG A 113 40.08 -42.28 38.08
C ARG A 113 40.36 -41.25 36.97
N SER A 114 41.57 -40.68 37.06
CA SER A 114 42.53 -40.29 36.00
C SER A 114 42.07 -39.64 34.69
N ASN A 115 42.57 -38.41 34.49
CA ASN A 115 43.40 -37.86 33.38
C ASN A 115 42.94 -38.16 31.94
N SER A 116 42.92 -37.24 30.97
CA SER A 116 43.56 -35.94 30.67
C SER A 116 42.78 -35.38 29.45
N THR A 117 42.70 -34.11 29.08
CA THR A 117 43.75 -33.13 28.72
C THR A 117 42.96 -31.84 28.39
N GLN A 118 42.96 -30.83 29.26
CA GLN A 118 43.73 -29.59 29.12
C GLN A 118 43.30 -28.68 27.96
N GLU A 119 42.37 -27.78 28.29
CA GLU A 119 42.21 -26.46 27.69
C GLU A 119 43.47 -25.63 27.91
N HIS A 120 43.86 -24.82 26.92
CA HIS A 120 44.81 -23.74 27.11
C HIS A 120 44.12 -22.38 26.93
N ASN A 121 44.46 -21.54 27.90
CA ASN A 121 44.00 -20.19 28.21
C ASN A 121 44.13 -19.14 27.09
N ALA A 122 43.16 -18.22 27.14
CA ALA A 122 43.28 -16.77 27.22
C ALA A 122 44.56 -16.05 26.74
N GLY A 123 44.35 -14.94 26.04
CA GLY A 123 45.13 -13.72 26.27
C GLY A 123 45.57 -12.96 25.02
N ASP A 124 45.06 -11.73 24.92
CA ASP A 124 45.74 -10.52 24.46
C ASP A 124 45.90 -10.15 22.96
N LEU A 125 45.40 -8.93 22.72
CA LEU A 125 46.02 -7.79 22.04
C LEU A 125 46.18 -7.78 20.50
N LEU A 126 45.44 -6.80 19.97
CA LEU A 126 45.83 -5.80 18.97
C LEU A 126 45.87 -6.18 17.49
N ASP A 127 45.19 -5.29 16.77
CA ASP A 127 45.59 -4.66 15.52
C ASP A 127 45.06 -5.21 14.19
N SER A 128 44.64 -4.23 13.38
CA SER A 128 44.70 -4.21 11.93
C SER A 128 43.74 -5.07 11.10
N ARG A 129 42.76 -4.35 10.53
CA ARG A 129 42.49 -4.27 9.09
C ARG A 129 41.99 -5.57 8.40
N ALA A 130 40.69 -5.61 8.12
CA ALA A 130 40.13 -6.45 7.06
C ALA A 130 39.15 -5.65 6.19
N GLU A 131 39.60 -5.40 4.95
CA GLU A 131 38.76 -5.08 3.80
C GLU A 131 37.81 -6.23 3.46
N LYS A 132 36.67 -5.89 2.84
CA LYS A 132 35.95 -6.56 1.74
C LYS A 132 35.95 -8.10 1.77
N VAL A 133 34.80 -8.78 1.76
CA VAL A 133 33.91 -8.91 0.59
C VAL A 133 32.59 -9.50 1.10
N ALA A 134 31.46 -8.85 0.79
CA ALA A 134 30.13 -9.43 0.88
C ALA A 134 29.53 -9.46 -0.53
N ALA A 135 29.30 -10.66 -1.05
CA ALA A 135 28.50 -10.92 -2.24
C ALA A 135 27.90 -12.34 -2.17
N PRO A 136 26.75 -12.59 -2.82
CA PRO A 136 25.63 -13.28 -2.20
C PRO A 136 25.43 -14.72 -2.69
N LEU A 137 24.95 -15.59 -1.80
CA LEU A 137 24.37 -16.89 -2.12
C LEU A 137 22.88 -16.73 -2.45
N ALA A 138 22.48 -17.06 -3.67
CA ALA A 138 21.34 -17.94 -3.99
C ALA A 138 21.06 -17.93 -5.51
N SER A 139 21.91 -18.62 -6.27
CA SER A 139 21.54 -19.12 -7.59
C SER A 139 22.25 -20.46 -7.80
N GLN A 140 21.56 -21.55 -7.50
CA GLN A 140 21.91 -22.88 -7.98
C GLN A 140 20.76 -23.82 -7.60
N PHE A 141 19.93 -24.18 -8.58
CA PHE A 141 19.48 -25.54 -8.85
C PHE A 141 18.65 -25.54 -10.14
N ARG A 142 19.34 -25.74 -11.26
CA ARG A 142 18.79 -26.30 -12.50
C ARG A 142 19.82 -27.28 -13.03
N SER A 143 19.42 -28.55 -13.14
CA SER A 143 19.50 -29.37 -14.37
C SER A 143 19.32 -30.85 -14.04
N ASN A 144 18.40 -31.50 -14.75
CA ASN A 144 18.54 -32.79 -15.47
C ASN A 144 17.12 -33.35 -15.70
N LEU A 145 16.52 -33.15 -16.87
CA LEU A 145 16.65 -33.88 -18.15
C LEU A 145 15.86 -35.21 -18.16
N GLU A 146 14.73 -35.11 -18.87
CA GLU A 146 13.92 -36.06 -19.65
C GLU A 146 14.24 -37.58 -19.67
N SER A 147 13.18 -38.38 -19.57
CA SER A 147 12.86 -39.50 -20.47
C SER A 147 11.39 -39.90 -20.30
N GLY A 148 10.63 -39.91 -21.40
CA GLY A 148 9.17 -40.05 -21.40
C GLY A 148 8.62 -41.47 -21.50
N GLN A 149 7.28 -41.58 -21.41
CA GLN A 149 6.45 -42.47 -22.23
C GLN A 149 4.96 -42.17 -22.03
N GLN A 150 4.21 -42.40 -23.11
CA GLN A 150 2.78 -42.13 -23.32
C GLN A 150 1.86 -43.01 -22.46
N ALA A 151 0.68 -42.49 -22.06
CA ALA A 151 -0.62 -43.17 -22.19
C ALA A 151 -1.79 -42.25 -21.79
N GLN A 152 -2.87 -42.34 -22.56
CA GLN A 152 -4.16 -41.61 -22.44
C GLN A 152 -5.08 -42.15 -21.30
N PRO A 153 -6.20 -41.45 -20.97
CA PRO A 153 -6.97 -41.64 -19.74
C PRO A 153 -8.19 -42.57 -19.90
N PRO A 154 -8.88 -42.93 -18.80
CA PRO A 154 -10.31 -43.23 -18.87
C PRO A 154 -11.16 -42.52 -17.79
N VAL A 155 -12.11 -41.70 -18.26
CA VAL A 155 -13.58 -41.74 -18.11
C VAL A 155 -14.21 -42.44 -16.85
N LEU A 156 -14.98 -41.63 -16.10
CA LEU A 156 -16.24 -41.83 -15.33
C LEU A 156 -16.37 -42.98 -14.31
N THR A 157 -16.89 -42.68 -13.11
CA THR A 157 -18.28 -43.00 -12.67
C THR A 157 -18.52 -42.57 -11.21
N ALA A 158 -19.74 -42.14 -10.93
CA ALA A 158 -20.29 -41.69 -9.65
C ALA A 158 -20.33 -42.78 -8.55
N GLY A 159 -20.35 -42.34 -7.28
CA GLY A 159 -20.67 -43.18 -6.14
C GLY A 159 -20.77 -42.37 -4.85
N VAL A 160 -22.00 -42.10 -4.41
CA VAL A 160 -22.31 -41.56 -3.08
C VAL A 160 -22.25 -42.71 -2.08
N THR A 161 -21.47 -42.58 -1.01
CA THR A 161 -21.75 -43.27 0.26
C THR A 161 -21.15 -42.48 1.43
N GLU A 162 -22.06 -42.03 2.27
CA GLU A 162 -21.87 -41.48 3.61
C GLU A 162 -21.48 -42.63 4.56
N LEU A 163 -20.41 -42.48 5.33
CA LEU A 163 -20.11 -43.32 6.50
C LEU A 163 -19.26 -42.53 7.50
N THR A 164 -19.81 -42.48 8.70
CA THR A 164 -19.41 -41.79 9.92
C THR A 164 -18.05 -42.19 10.50
N ALA A 165 -17.49 -41.23 11.24
CA ALA A 165 -16.62 -41.37 12.43
C ALA A 165 -15.11 -41.66 12.26
N ARG A 166 -14.30 -40.61 12.49
CA ARG A 166 -13.29 -40.58 13.57
C ARG A 166 -12.66 -39.19 13.66
N ALA A 167 -12.66 -38.58 14.84
CA ALA A 167 -11.85 -37.40 15.12
C ALA A 167 -10.36 -37.79 14.99
N PRO A 168 -9.55 -37.10 14.16
CA PRO A 168 -8.11 -37.22 14.23
C PRO A 168 -7.60 -36.22 15.27
N THR A 169 -7.08 -36.81 16.33
CA THR A 169 -6.02 -36.37 17.22
C THR A 169 -5.24 -35.14 16.75
N ASP A 170 -5.09 -34.20 17.69
CA ASP A 170 -4.15 -33.08 17.67
C ASP A 170 -2.81 -33.46 17.02
N THR A 171 -2.69 -33.12 15.74
CA THR A 171 -1.40 -32.89 15.11
C THR A 171 -1.30 -31.38 15.07
N GLU A 172 -0.36 -30.81 15.82
CA GLU A 172 0.01 -29.39 15.76
C GLU A 172 0.31 -29.03 14.29
N LEU A 173 -0.72 -28.58 13.58
CA LEU A 173 -0.57 -27.86 12.34
C LEU A 173 0.08 -26.53 12.73
N GLU A 174 1.32 -26.31 12.29
CA GLU A 174 1.93 -24.98 12.26
C GLU A 174 0.92 -24.02 11.61
N TYR A 175 0.19 -23.27 12.42
CA TYR A 175 -0.73 -22.26 11.91
C TYR A 175 0.12 -21.22 11.16
N PRO A 176 -0.20 -20.91 9.90
CA PRO A 176 0.53 -19.88 9.17
C PRO A 176 0.41 -18.56 9.95
N ILE A 177 1.56 -17.91 10.16
CA ILE A 177 1.67 -16.61 10.86
C ILE A 177 0.65 -15.63 10.25
N SER A 178 -0.19 -15.01 11.07
CA SER A 178 -1.20 -14.08 10.58
C SER A 178 -0.55 -12.81 10.00
N ILE A 179 -1.25 -12.14 9.07
CA ILE A 179 -0.78 -10.88 8.45
C ILE A 179 -0.39 -9.85 9.52
N ALA A 180 -1.20 -9.71 10.56
CA ALA A 180 -0.94 -8.80 11.68
C ALA A 180 0.29 -9.20 12.51
N GLN A 181 0.51 -10.51 12.73
CA GLN A 181 1.71 -11.01 13.42
C GLN A 181 2.97 -10.74 12.60
N LEU A 182 2.91 -10.98 11.29
CA LEU A 182 4.03 -10.72 10.38
C LEU A 182 4.33 -9.22 10.30
N ALA A 183 3.31 -8.37 10.17
CA ALA A 183 3.45 -6.91 10.21
C ALA A 183 4.11 -6.43 11.51
N SER A 184 3.61 -6.91 12.65
CA SER A 184 4.18 -6.60 13.96
C SER A 184 5.64 -7.02 14.09
N SER A 185 6.02 -8.15 13.50
CA SER A 185 7.41 -8.62 13.53
C SER A 185 8.34 -7.68 12.75
N ILE A 186 7.90 -7.15 11.60
CA ILE A 186 8.69 -6.27 10.74
C ILE A 186 8.83 -4.88 11.37
N ILE A 187 7.74 -4.30 11.86
CA ILE A 187 7.74 -2.94 12.43
C ILE A 187 8.62 -2.83 13.68
N LYS A 188 8.73 -3.91 14.47
CA LYS A 188 9.58 -3.96 15.67
C LYS A 188 11.08 -4.00 15.38
N ARG A 189 11.50 -4.35 14.16
CA ARG A 189 12.91 -4.50 13.76
C ARG A 189 13.59 -3.17 13.48
N LYS A 190 13.99 -2.43 14.52
CA LYS A 190 14.68 -1.13 14.38
C LYS A 190 16.03 -1.18 13.66
N ASP A 191 16.61 -2.37 13.51
CA ASP A 191 17.85 -2.65 12.78
C ASP A 191 17.66 -2.67 11.26
N LEU A 192 16.42 -2.83 10.80
CA LEU A 192 16.10 -2.94 9.38
C LEU A 192 15.92 -1.55 8.78
N ASP A 193 16.68 -1.25 7.72
CA ASP A 193 16.36 -0.12 6.83
C ASP A 193 15.36 -0.59 5.76
N GLY A 194 14.42 0.26 5.40
CA GLY A 194 13.35 -0.07 4.46
C GLY A 194 12.20 -0.87 5.07
N ARG A 195 11.97 -0.80 6.39
CA ARG A 195 10.86 -1.46 7.10
C ARG A 195 9.52 -1.25 6.43
N TYR A 196 9.23 -0.05 5.95
CA TYR A 196 7.97 0.23 5.25
C TYR A 196 7.88 -0.50 3.91
N TRP A 197 8.99 -0.57 3.16
CA TRP A 197 9.07 -1.36 1.93
C TRP A 197 8.89 -2.85 2.23
N PHE A 198 9.64 -3.38 3.20
CA PHE A 198 9.54 -4.78 3.61
C PHE A 198 8.17 -5.14 4.17
N LEU A 199 7.53 -4.26 4.95
CA LEU A 199 6.17 -4.45 5.44
C LEU A 199 5.22 -4.65 4.26
N ALA A 200 5.25 -3.72 3.29
CA ALA A 200 4.33 -3.79 2.17
C ALA A 200 4.63 -4.98 1.23
N GLY A 201 5.90 -5.15 0.85
CA GLY A 201 6.33 -6.15 -0.14
C GLY A 201 6.36 -7.58 0.39
N THR A 202 6.77 -7.81 1.64
CA THR A 202 6.83 -9.17 2.22
C THR A 202 5.42 -9.72 2.44
N LEU A 203 4.51 -8.89 2.98
CA LEU A 203 3.11 -9.27 3.13
C LEU A 203 2.49 -9.58 1.77
N LEU A 204 2.64 -8.68 0.79
CA LEU A 204 2.12 -8.90 -0.56
C LEU A 204 2.68 -10.17 -1.21
N SER A 205 3.99 -10.41 -1.09
CA SER A 205 4.64 -11.61 -1.63
C SER A 205 4.13 -12.89 -0.96
N HIS A 206 3.89 -12.86 0.35
CA HIS A 206 3.30 -13.98 1.09
C HIS A 206 1.86 -14.26 0.60
N LEU A 207 1.07 -13.21 0.39
CA LEU A 207 -0.29 -13.33 -0.15
C LEU A 207 -0.32 -13.88 -1.56
N ARG A 208 0.61 -13.45 -2.42
CA ARG A 208 0.73 -13.96 -3.80
C ARG A 208 1.07 -15.45 -3.86
N LYS A 209 1.84 -15.96 -2.90
CA LYS A 209 2.20 -17.39 -2.82
C LYS A 209 1.03 -18.28 -2.38
N THR A 210 0.07 -17.71 -1.65
CA THR A 210 -1.11 -18.41 -1.11
C THR A 210 -2.38 -18.12 -1.94
N ARG A 211 -2.19 -17.84 -3.24
CA ARG A 211 -3.28 -17.48 -4.17
C ARG A 211 -4.30 -18.61 -4.31
N GLY A 212 -5.59 -18.26 -4.28
CA GLY A 212 -6.69 -19.19 -4.56
C GLY A 212 -7.28 -19.89 -3.33
N GLU A 213 -6.71 -19.69 -2.14
CA GLU A 213 -7.22 -20.30 -0.91
C GLU A 213 -8.54 -19.67 -0.41
N TYR A 214 -8.89 -18.46 -0.85
CA TYR A 214 -10.05 -17.72 -0.34
C TYR A 214 -10.75 -16.90 -1.43
N PRO A 215 -12.09 -16.83 -1.43
CA PRO A 215 -12.83 -16.00 -2.36
C PRO A 215 -12.59 -14.51 -2.08
N LEU A 216 -12.34 -13.74 -3.15
CA LEU A 216 -12.28 -12.28 -3.10
C LEU A 216 -13.64 -11.72 -3.52
N SER A 217 -14.18 -10.79 -2.74
CA SER A 217 -15.42 -10.09 -3.04
C SER A 217 -15.14 -8.60 -3.15
N THR A 218 -15.85 -7.92 -4.06
CA THR A 218 -15.76 -6.48 -4.27
C THR A 218 -17.03 -5.73 -3.88
N ALA A 219 -18.07 -6.44 -3.43
CA ALA A 219 -19.39 -5.88 -3.20
C ALA A 219 -19.43 -4.79 -2.12
N SER A 220 -18.45 -4.76 -1.22
CA SER A 220 -18.37 -3.79 -0.13
C SER A 220 -17.07 -2.98 -0.15
N ASP A 221 -16.28 -3.04 -1.23
CA ASP A 221 -14.95 -2.40 -1.27
C ASP A 221 -15.03 -0.89 -1.04
N GLU A 222 -15.99 -0.21 -1.68
CA GLU A 222 -16.16 1.24 -1.49
C GLU A 222 -16.50 1.58 -0.04
N ASP A 223 -17.48 0.88 0.55
CA ASP A 223 -17.86 1.11 1.95
C ASP A 223 -16.71 0.83 2.90
N ILE A 224 -16.00 -0.29 2.73
CA ILE A 224 -14.86 -0.67 3.56
C ILE A 224 -13.78 0.41 3.52
N VAL A 225 -13.38 0.87 2.33
CA VAL A 225 -12.33 1.88 2.18
C VAL A 225 -12.77 3.22 2.77
N ILE A 226 -13.97 3.69 2.46
CA ILE A 226 -14.47 4.97 2.96
C ILE A 226 -14.64 4.91 4.49
N ARG A 227 -15.25 3.85 5.01
CA ARG A 227 -15.47 3.66 6.44
C ARG A 227 -14.16 3.54 7.20
N ALA A 228 -13.16 2.85 6.67
CA ALA A 228 -11.83 2.76 7.29
C ALA A 228 -11.21 4.14 7.51
N ILE A 229 -11.38 5.07 6.57
CA ILE A 229 -10.79 6.41 6.63
C ILE A 229 -11.59 7.36 7.52
N PHE A 230 -12.92 7.35 7.41
CA PHE A 230 -13.77 8.35 8.07
C PHE A 230 -14.35 7.88 9.41
N GLU A 231 -14.44 6.57 9.65
CA GLU A 231 -14.94 5.98 10.91
C GLU A 231 -13.90 5.09 11.60
N GLY A 232 -12.79 4.78 10.93
CA GLY A 232 -11.70 3.95 11.46
C GLY A 232 -11.86 2.46 11.14
N TRP A 233 -10.74 1.72 11.16
CA TRP A 233 -10.73 0.28 10.92
C TRP A 233 -11.53 -0.53 11.94
N SER A 234 -11.72 -0.04 13.16
CA SER A 234 -12.58 -0.69 14.16
C SER A 234 -14.03 -0.80 13.67
N ALA A 235 -14.60 0.28 13.13
CA ALA A 235 -15.95 0.28 12.57
C ALA A 235 -16.10 -0.67 11.37
N VAL A 236 -15.02 -0.86 10.61
CA VAL A 236 -14.99 -1.82 9.49
C VAL A 236 -15.01 -3.26 10.00
N ILE A 237 -14.15 -3.60 10.97
CA ILE A 237 -14.03 -4.97 11.50
C ILE A 237 -15.30 -5.42 12.22
N GLU A 238 -16.02 -4.49 12.86
CA GLU A 238 -17.34 -4.77 13.45
C GLU A 238 -18.40 -5.14 12.40
N ARG A 239 -18.28 -4.60 11.17
CA ARG A 239 -19.27 -4.78 10.11
C ARG A 239 -18.90 -5.85 9.09
N TYR A 240 -17.62 -6.07 8.83
CA TYR A 240 -17.13 -6.90 7.74
C TYR A 240 -16.05 -7.89 8.19
N PRO A 241 -16.16 -9.17 7.80
CA PRO A 241 -14.99 -10.06 7.82
C PRO A 241 -14.00 -9.60 6.73
N LEU A 242 -12.84 -9.10 7.13
CA LEU A 242 -11.82 -8.64 6.20
C LEU A 242 -11.14 -9.82 5.49
N ASP A 243 -11.12 -9.79 4.16
CA ASP A 243 -10.28 -10.70 3.39
C ASP A 243 -8.79 -10.36 3.56
N ARG A 244 -7.91 -11.25 3.06
CA ARG A 244 -6.45 -11.07 3.17
C ARG A 244 -5.94 -9.79 2.51
N GLY A 245 -6.59 -9.32 1.44
CA GLY A 245 -6.25 -8.07 0.78
C GLY A 245 -6.55 -6.87 1.69
N PHE A 246 -7.72 -6.82 2.31
CA PHE A 246 -8.05 -5.76 3.26
C PHE A 246 -7.27 -5.83 4.57
N GLN A 247 -6.95 -7.04 5.06
CA GLN A 247 -6.04 -7.19 6.20
C GLN A 247 -4.67 -6.59 5.88
N TRP A 248 -4.14 -6.81 4.68
CA TRP A 248 -2.89 -6.19 4.23
C TRP A 248 -3.01 -4.67 4.12
N LEU A 249 -4.06 -4.17 3.48
CA LEU A 249 -4.31 -2.74 3.34
C LEU A 249 -4.47 -2.02 4.68
N LYS A 250 -5.10 -2.66 5.66
CA LYS A 250 -5.18 -2.16 7.03
C LYS A 250 -3.80 -1.95 7.64
N GLU A 251 -2.91 -2.94 7.52
CA GLU A 251 -1.53 -2.81 8.03
C GLU A 251 -0.76 -1.69 7.32
N LEU A 252 -0.95 -1.51 6.02
CA LEU A 252 -0.33 -0.40 5.29
C LEU A 252 -0.83 0.95 5.79
N ASP A 253 -2.14 1.09 5.91
CA ASP A 253 -2.76 2.34 6.32
C ASP A 253 -2.34 2.73 7.74
N GLU A 254 -2.43 1.83 8.71
CA GLU A 254 -2.10 2.11 10.11
C GLU A 254 -0.59 2.35 10.34
N ASN A 255 0.30 1.71 9.57
CA ASN A 255 1.74 1.81 9.81
C ASN A 255 2.47 2.80 8.88
N ILE A 256 1.92 3.11 7.70
CA ILE A 256 2.59 3.94 6.69
C ILE A 256 1.78 5.22 6.42
N TYR A 257 0.48 5.09 6.13
CA TYR A 257 -0.30 6.20 5.57
C TYR A 257 -1.17 6.95 6.58
N PHE A 258 -1.22 6.54 7.85
CA PHE A 258 -2.13 7.07 8.87
C PHE A 258 -2.06 8.59 9.04
N SER A 259 -0.88 9.19 8.79
CA SER A 259 -0.63 10.64 8.91
C SER A 259 -0.97 11.44 7.64
N GLY A 260 -1.40 10.76 6.58
CA GLY A 260 -1.86 11.36 5.33
C GLY A 260 -3.22 12.03 5.46
N THR A 261 -3.58 12.84 4.45
CA THR A 261 -4.93 13.42 4.37
C THR A 261 -5.96 12.35 4.03
N ALA A 262 -7.23 12.59 4.36
CA ALA A 262 -8.30 11.60 4.20
C ALA A 262 -8.42 11.15 2.73
N GLU A 263 -8.45 12.10 1.80
CA GLU A 263 -8.49 11.85 0.37
C GLU A 263 -7.23 11.12 -0.12
N GLY A 264 -6.04 11.46 0.39
CA GLY A 264 -4.79 10.81 -0.01
C GLY A 264 -4.75 9.34 0.42
N ARG A 265 -5.14 9.07 1.67
CA ARG A 265 -5.26 7.70 2.19
C ARG A 265 -6.31 6.90 1.42
N LEU A 266 -7.45 7.51 1.12
CA LEU A 266 -8.56 6.87 0.41
C LEU A 266 -8.18 6.50 -1.03
N VAL A 267 -7.49 7.39 -1.77
CA VAL A 267 -6.95 7.08 -3.11
C VAL A 267 -5.92 5.97 -3.05
N HIS A 268 -5.03 5.98 -2.05
CA HIS A 268 -4.03 4.94 -1.88
C HIS A 268 -4.68 3.57 -1.63
N LEU A 269 -5.64 3.49 -0.71
CA LEU A 269 -6.35 2.25 -0.39
C LEU A 269 -7.16 1.73 -1.58
N ARG A 270 -7.92 2.60 -2.25
CA ARG A 270 -8.70 2.24 -3.45
C ARG A 270 -7.80 1.63 -4.53
N ASN A 271 -6.73 2.34 -4.91
CA ASN A 271 -5.88 1.89 -6.02
C ASN A 271 -5.06 0.67 -5.65
N SER A 272 -4.60 0.58 -4.40
CA SER A 272 -3.92 -0.62 -3.91
C SER A 272 -4.86 -1.83 -3.86
N ARG A 273 -6.13 -1.65 -3.49
CA ARG A 273 -7.14 -2.73 -3.57
C ARG A 273 -7.31 -3.22 -5.01
N LEU A 274 -7.48 -2.30 -5.95
CA LEU A 274 -7.66 -2.68 -7.36
C LEU A 274 -6.40 -3.31 -7.96
N GLN A 275 -5.20 -2.80 -7.64
CA GLN A 275 -3.94 -3.39 -8.10
C GLN A 275 -3.73 -4.79 -7.49
N PHE A 276 -4.08 -4.97 -6.22
CA PHE A 276 -4.09 -6.27 -5.58
C PHE A 276 -5.04 -7.24 -6.28
N LEU A 277 -6.28 -6.82 -6.57
CA LEU A 277 -7.25 -7.64 -7.30
C LEU A 277 -6.74 -8.00 -8.70
N HIS A 278 -6.10 -7.07 -9.42
CA HIS A 278 -5.48 -7.34 -10.71
C HIS A 278 -4.38 -8.41 -10.60
N GLN A 279 -3.48 -8.30 -9.61
CA GLN A 279 -2.40 -9.27 -9.39
C GLN A 279 -2.94 -10.65 -8.96
N MET A 280 -4.05 -10.70 -8.22
CA MET A 280 -4.66 -11.95 -7.73
C MET A 280 -5.65 -12.59 -8.71
N GLN A 281 -6.27 -11.81 -9.59
CA GLN A 281 -7.27 -12.24 -10.56
C GLN A 281 -7.10 -11.47 -11.88
N PRO A 282 -6.04 -11.73 -12.67
CA PRO A 282 -5.76 -10.99 -13.91
C PRO A 282 -6.91 -11.07 -14.93
N ASP A 283 -7.61 -12.21 -14.96
CA ASP A 283 -8.68 -12.48 -15.94
C ASP A 283 -10.04 -11.86 -15.57
N ALA A 284 -10.16 -11.25 -14.38
CA ALA A 284 -11.43 -10.71 -13.89
C ALA A 284 -11.77 -9.29 -14.40
N GLY A 285 -10.94 -8.70 -15.26
CA GLY A 285 -11.27 -7.47 -15.98
C GLY A 285 -11.19 -6.18 -15.16
N TRP A 286 -10.45 -6.16 -14.05
CA TRP A 286 -10.28 -4.99 -13.17
C TRP A 286 -9.57 -3.79 -13.81
N ASN A 287 -8.98 -3.98 -14.99
CA ASN A 287 -8.13 -3.01 -15.68
C ASN A 287 -8.84 -1.67 -15.95
N HIS A 288 -10.15 -1.69 -16.19
CA HIS A 288 -10.90 -0.47 -16.51
C HIS A 288 -11.16 0.44 -15.29
N ALA A 289 -11.03 -0.10 -14.07
CA ALA A 289 -11.25 0.67 -12.83
C ALA A 289 -9.98 1.35 -12.30
N LEU A 290 -8.81 0.90 -12.76
CA LEU A 290 -7.51 1.50 -12.47
C LEU A 290 -7.19 2.59 -13.51
N PRO A 291 -6.58 3.71 -13.09
CA PRO A 291 -6.05 4.67 -14.04
C PRO A 291 -4.97 4.08 -14.95
N GLU A 292 -4.91 4.54 -16.21
CA GLU A 292 -3.99 4.01 -17.23
C GLU A 292 -2.51 4.06 -16.79
N PHE A 293 -2.11 5.08 -16.04
CA PHE A 293 -0.74 5.22 -15.55
C PHE A 293 -0.32 4.18 -14.48
N PHE A 294 -1.25 3.37 -13.97
CA PHE A 294 -0.92 2.17 -13.19
C PHE A 294 -0.56 0.96 -14.06
N ALA A 295 -0.94 0.96 -15.34
CA ALA A 295 -0.64 -0.14 -16.24
C ALA A 295 0.88 -0.40 -16.29
N PRO A 296 1.32 -1.67 -16.38
CA PRO A 296 2.74 -2.00 -16.42
C PRO A 296 3.35 -1.50 -17.73
N GLY A 297 4.44 -0.73 -17.64
CA GLY A 297 5.21 -0.32 -18.81
C GLY A 297 5.97 -1.48 -19.46
N PRO A 298 6.57 -1.28 -20.66
CA PRO A 298 7.28 -2.34 -21.37
C PRO A 298 8.41 -2.98 -20.57
N LEU A 299 9.14 -2.20 -19.77
CA LEU A 299 10.20 -2.75 -18.90
C LEU A 299 9.63 -3.66 -17.82
N GLN A 300 8.55 -3.27 -17.15
CA GLN A 300 7.90 -4.07 -16.11
C GLN A 300 7.34 -5.38 -16.66
N GLN A 301 6.85 -5.39 -17.90
CA GLN A 301 6.34 -6.60 -18.54
C GLN A 301 7.44 -7.62 -18.88
N ASN A 302 8.67 -7.15 -19.13
CA ASN A 302 9.78 -7.98 -19.61
C ASN A 302 10.86 -8.24 -18.56
N MET A 303 10.80 -7.58 -17.40
CA MET A 303 11.77 -7.72 -16.32
C MET A 303 11.12 -8.25 -15.06
N GLU A 304 11.73 -9.25 -14.43
CA GLU A 304 11.36 -9.66 -13.08
C GLU A 304 11.65 -8.53 -12.09
N HIS A 305 10.67 -8.21 -11.25
CA HIS A 305 10.75 -7.11 -10.31
C HIS A 305 9.88 -7.33 -9.08
N ASP A 306 10.10 -6.53 -8.03
CA ASP A 306 9.27 -6.56 -6.83
C ASP A 306 7.84 -6.12 -7.17
N PRO A 307 6.81 -6.96 -6.90
CA PRO A 307 5.39 -6.63 -7.11
C PRO A 307 4.93 -5.30 -6.54
N LEU A 308 5.58 -4.82 -5.47
CA LEU A 308 5.23 -3.57 -4.81
C LEU A 308 5.43 -2.36 -5.73
N ILE A 309 6.34 -2.45 -6.71
CA ILE A 309 6.63 -1.35 -7.64
C ILE A 309 5.38 -0.94 -8.43
N GLU A 310 4.48 -1.87 -8.74
CA GLU A 310 3.26 -1.60 -9.49
C GLU A 310 2.22 -0.76 -8.72
N TYR A 311 2.40 -0.56 -7.42
CA TYR A 311 1.49 0.23 -6.58
C TYR A 311 1.81 1.72 -6.58
N PHE A 312 2.93 2.12 -7.19
CA PHE A 312 3.26 3.54 -7.36
C PHE A 312 2.59 4.11 -8.62
N PRO A 313 1.89 5.24 -8.52
CA PRO A 313 1.13 5.82 -9.64
C PRO A 313 2.01 6.48 -10.71
N TRP A 314 3.32 6.61 -10.49
CA TRP A 314 4.22 7.37 -11.36
C TRP A 314 5.09 6.44 -12.21
N PRO A 315 4.83 6.27 -13.53
CA PRO A 315 5.60 5.38 -14.40
C PRO A 315 7.10 5.67 -14.40
N GLY A 316 7.51 6.94 -14.52
CA GLY A 316 8.92 7.31 -14.50
C GLY A 316 9.62 6.94 -13.19
N PHE A 317 8.93 7.08 -12.06
CA PHE A 317 9.46 6.63 -10.78
C PHE A 317 9.58 5.10 -10.73
N ARG A 318 8.56 4.36 -11.18
CA ARG A 318 8.60 2.89 -11.25
C ARG A 318 9.81 2.41 -12.04
N GLU A 319 10.08 3.00 -13.21
CA GLU A 319 11.27 2.69 -14.01
C GLU A 319 12.58 2.93 -13.25
N ARG A 320 12.71 4.07 -12.56
CA ARG A 320 13.91 4.32 -11.74
C ARG A 320 14.10 3.31 -10.63
N VAL A 321 13.01 2.89 -9.98
CA VAL A 321 13.08 1.88 -8.91
C VAL A 321 13.56 0.54 -9.46
N LEU A 322 13.15 0.14 -10.67
CA LEU A 322 13.64 -1.08 -11.31
C LEU A 322 15.17 -1.10 -11.44
N PHE A 323 15.78 0.03 -11.82
CA PHE A 323 17.23 0.11 -12.00
C PHE A 323 18.01 0.42 -10.71
N SER A 324 17.35 0.89 -9.65
CA SER A 324 18.01 1.34 -8.41
C SER A 324 17.18 1.03 -7.15
N PRO A 325 16.79 -0.23 -6.90
CA PRO A 325 15.87 -0.57 -5.82
C PRO A 325 16.41 -0.20 -4.44
N ARG A 326 17.73 -0.37 -4.21
CA ARG A 326 18.38 -0.04 -2.93
C ARG A 326 18.39 1.46 -2.58
N ARG A 327 18.15 2.34 -3.56
CA ARG A 327 18.06 3.79 -3.32
C ARG A 327 16.71 4.18 -2.73
N TYR A 328 15.65 3.45 -3.08
CA TYR A 328 14.27 3.82 -2.78
C TYR A 328 13.59 2.88 -1.77
N ALA A 329 14.08 1.64 -1.63
CA ALA A 329 13.64 0.71 -0.60
C ALA A 329 14.28 1.00 0.77
N THR A 330 14.19 2.25 1.24
CA THR A 330 14.73 2.71 2.53
C THR A 330 13.64 3.37 3.38
N ASP A 331 13.86 3.44 4.69
CA ASP A 331 12.94 4.11 5.62
C ASP A 331 12.88 5.61 5.37
N GLN A 332 14.02 6.20 5.02
CA GLN A 332 14.12 7.61 4.67
C GLN A 332 13.24 7.94 3.47
N PHE A 333 13.36 7.15 2.38
CA PHE A 333 12.60 7.39 1.17
C PHE A 333 11.10 7.13 1.38
N MET A 334 10.74 5.96 1.90
CA MET A 334 9.33 5.60 2.09
C MET A 334 8.62 6.51 3.10
N GLY A 335 9.32 6.89 4.18
CA GLY A 335 8.82 7.84 5.16
C GLY A 335 8.63 9.25 4.56
N ALA A 336 9.60 9.73 3.80
CA ALA A 336 9.47 11.01 3.09
C ALA A 336 8.32 10.97 2.08
N LEU A 337 8.17 9.88 1.32
CA LEU A 337 7.09 9.74 0.35
C LEU A 337 5.72 9.73 1.05
N ALA A 338 5.54 8.93 2.09
CA ALA A 338 4.27 8.87 2.84
C ALA A 338 3.87 10.22 3.43
N GLN A 339 4.83 11.00 3.96
CA GLN A 339 4.58 12.31 4.54
C GLN A 339 4.27 13.40 3.50
N ASN A 340 4.85 13.29 2.29
CA ASN A 340 4.81 14.34 1.28
C ASN A 340 3.87 14.06 0.11
N ALA A 341 3.45 12.81 -0.11
CA ALA A 341 2.48 12.45 -1.14
C ALA A 341 1.15 13.17 -0.90
N ARG A 342 0.59 13.77 -1.95
CA ARG A 342 -0.66 14.52 -1.90
C ARG A 342 -1.53 14.16 -3.10
N PHE A 343 -2.83 14.07 -2.82
CA PHE A 343 -3.84 13.98 -3.85
C PHE A 343 -4.48 15.35 -4.06
N GLU A 344 -4.52 15.86 -5.30
CA GLU A 344 -5.08 17.19 -5.59
C GLU A 344 -6.61 17.21 -5.48
N TRP A 345 -7.07 17.52 -4.28
CA TRP A 345 -8.47 17.62 -3.94
C TRP A 345 -8.81 19.02 -3.39
N PRO A 346 -9.38 19.91 -4.22
CA PRO A 346 -9.69 21.28 -3.82
C PRO A 346 -11.06 21.42 -3.14
N TYR A 347 -11.70 20.31 -2.76
CA TYR A 347 -13.05 20.27 -2.20
C TYR A 347 -13.04 19.84 -0.72
N ASP A 348 -14.21 19.76 -0.09
CA ASP A 348 -14.28 19.23 1.28
C ASP A 348 -13.83 17.77 1.30
N PRO A 349 -13.09 17.31 2.33
CA PRO A 349 -12.72 15.90 2.45
C PRO A 349 -13.91 14.92 2.39
N HIS A 350 -15.11 15.33 2.81
CA HIS A 350 -16.31 14.50 2.75
C HIS A 350 -16.97 14.47 1.36
N ASP A 351 -16.60 15.39 0.45
CA ASP A 351 -17.11 15.38 -0.93
C ASP A 351 -16.57 14.19 -1.75
N VAL A 352 -15.69 13.36 -1.17
CA VAL A 352 -15.16 12.15 -1.82
C VAL A 352 -16.18 11.01 -1.89
N PHE A 353 -17.25 11.05 -1.08
CA PHE A 353 -18.24 9.99 -0.99
C PHE A 353 -19.68 10.49 -0.91
N ILE A 354 -20.61 9.56 -1.10
CA ILE A 354 -22.04 9.70 -0.85
C ILE A 354 -22.43 8.58 0.11
N LYS A 355 -23.29 8.87 1.10
CA LYS A 355 -23.87 7.88 1.99
C LYS A 355 -25.31 7.62 1.58
N ASP A 356 -25.66 6.38 1.30
CA ASP A 356 -27.05 5.99 1.15
C ASP A 356 -27.77 6.10 2.50
N PRO A 357 -28.81 6.96 2.63
CA PRO A 357 -29.51 7.13 3.89
C PRO A 357 -30.29 5.89 4.34
N VAL A 358 -30.59 4.95 3.43
CA VAL A 358 -31.38 3.74 3.77
C VAL A 358 -30.46 2.62 4.24
N SER A 359 -29.47 2.22 3.44
CA SER A 359 -28.55 1.13 3.80
C SER A 359 -27.42 1.57 4.74
N GLY A 360 -27.16 2.88 4.83
CA GLY A 360 -26.02 3.44 5.55
C GLY A 360 -24.67 3.11 4.93
N LEU A 361 -24.66 2.61 3.68
CA LEU A 361 -23.46 2.28 2.92
C LEU A 361 -22.90 3.51 2.23
N TYR A 362 -21.57 3.56 2.14
CA TYR A 362 -20.84 4.59 1.40
C TYR A 362 -20.49 4.14 -0.01
N SER A 363 -20.52 5.08 -0.95
CA SER A 363 -20.01 4.94 -2.31
C SER A 363 -19.21 6.17 -2.72
N TYR A 364 -18.30 6.04 -3.67
CA TYR A 364 -17.51 7.16 -4.16
C TYR A 364 -18.39 8.19 -4.87
N SER A 365 -18.09 9.48 -4.68
CA SER A 365 -18.74 10.54 -5.46
C SER A 365 -18.26 10.53 -6.91
N ALA A 366 -19.10 10.98 -7.85
CA ALA A 366 -18.71 11.08 -9.26
C ALA A 366 -17.49 11.98 -9.48
N THR A 367 -17.38 13.06 -8.71
CA THR A 367 -16.22 13.97 -8.72
C THR A 367 -14.95 13.25 -8.29
N PHE A 368 -15.02 12.44 -7.24
CA PHE A 368 -13.89 11.65 -6.77
C PHE A 368 -13.45 10.62 -7.82
N GLN A 369 -14.40 9.88 -8.40
CA GLN A 369 -14.11 8.91 -9.46
C GLN A 369 -13.42 9.56 -10.66
N GLN A 370 -13.83 10.76 -11.07
CA GLN A 370 -13.17 11.49 -12.15
C GLN A 370 -11.75 11.89 -11.77
N LYS A 371 -11.55 12.44 -10.58
CA LYS A 371 -10.25 12.93 -10.08
C LYS A 371 -9.21 11.82 -9.93
N VAL A 372 -9.64 10.62 -9.52
CA VAL A 372 -8.77 9.44 -9.42
C VAL A 372 -8.17 9.04 -10.77
N MET A 373 -8.87 9.31 -11.87
CA MET A 373 -8.36 8.99 -13.21
C MET A 373 -7.39 10.04 -13.75
N ASP A 374 -7.23 11.18 -13.08
CA ASP A 374 -6.38 12.29 -13.52
C ASP A 374 -4.97 12.17 -12.91
N PHE A 375 -3.98 11.87 -13.76
CA PHE A 375 -2.58 11.74 -13.35
C PHE A 375 -2.05 12.99 -12.64
N SER A 376 -2.53 14.18 -13.02
CA SER A 376 -2.08 15.43 -12.42
C SER A 376 -2.47 15.56 -10.94
N CYS A 377 -3.41 14.73 -10.48
CA CYS A 377 -3.81 14.72 -9.08
C CYS A 377 -2.85 13.94 -8.17
N TYR A 378 -1.91 13.17 -8.72
CA TYR A 378 -0.96 12.36 -7.94
C TYR A 378 0.35 13.11 -7.81
N THR A 379 0.53 13.78 -6.67
CA THR A 379 1.60 14.77 -6.50
C THR A 379 2.42 14.52 -5.24
N VAL A 380 3.54 15.23 -5.10
CA VAL A 380 4.31 15.33 -3.85
C VAL A 380 4.65 16.80 -3.55
N LYS A 381 4.80 17.14 -2.27
CA LYS A 381 5.23 18.47 -1.82
C LYS A 381 6.67 18.80 -2.25
N GLU A 382 6.98 20.10 -2.34
CA GLU A 382 8.34 20.58 -2.67
C GLU A 382 9.42 20.01 -1.75
N SER A 383 9.14 19.91 -0.44
CA SER A 383 10.04 19.36 0.57
C SER A 383 10.50 17.92 0.29
N PHE A 384 9.78 17.18 -0.53
CA PHE A 384 10.23 15.86 -0.99
C PHE A 384 11.39 15.97 -1.98
N PHE A 385 11.34 16.95 -2.89
CA PHE A 385 12.37 17.16 -3.91
C PHE A 385 13.65 17.77 -3.35
N ASP A 386 13.61 18.41 -2.18
CA ASP A 386 14.82 18.81 -1.46
C ASP A 386 15.70 17.60 -1.11
N CYS A 387 15.08 16.45 -0.81
CA CYS A 387 15.76 15.20 -0.52
C CYS A 387 16.01 14.34 -1.76
N PHE A 388 15.11 14.38 -2.75
CA PHE A 388 15.13 13.55 -3.95
C PHE A 388 14.93 14.37 -5.23
N PRO A 389 15.87 15.28 -5.56
CA PRO A 389 15.71 16.24 -6.66
C PRO A 389 15.65 15.56 -8.03
N GLU A 390 16.24 14.37 -8.18
CA GLU A 390 16.22 13.60 -9.42
C GLU A 390 14.80 13.17 -9.85
N LEU A 391 13.85 13.10 -8.91
CA LEU A 391 12.48 12.64 -9.16
C LEU A 391 11.54 13.73 -9.66
N ARG A 392 12.01 14.97 -9.75
CA ARG A 392 11.20 16.14 -10.17
C ARG A 392 10.65 16.04 -11.59
N GLN A 393 11.27 15.21 -12.43
CA GLN A 393 10.84 14.96 -13.80
C GLN A 393 9.80 13.83 -13.89
N ASP A 394 9.69 13.00 -12.85
CA ASP A 394 8.90 11.77 -12.86
C ASP A 394 7.63 11.89 -12.02
N ILE A 395 7.63 12.79 -11.04
CA ILE A 395 6.55 12.97 -10.08
C ILE A 395 6.03 14.42 -10.16
N PRO A 396 4.72 14.63 -10.42
CA PRO A 396 4.09 15.95 -10.36
C PRO A 396 4.27 16.63 -9.00
N GLN A 397 4.51 17.94 -9.02
CA GLN A 397 4.64 18.76 -7.82
C GLN A 397 3.27 19.28 -7.35
N TYR A 398 3.00 19.15 -6.05
CA TYR A 398 1.77 19.64 -5.43
C TYR A 398 1.67 21.16 -5.50
N GLY A 399 0.48 21.68 -5.86
CA GLY A 399 0.20 23.11 -5.97
C GLY A 399 0.82 23.80 -7.19
N VAL A 400 1.45 23.06 -8.10
CA VAL A 400 1.99 23.59 -9.36
C VAL A 400 1.17 22.99 -10.52
N PRO A 401 0.58 23.83 -11.40
CA PRO A 401 -0.14 23.32 -12.57
C PRO A 401 0.77 22.44 -13.42
N ALA A 402 0.33 21.21 -13.71
CA ALA A 402 1.09 20.29 -14.54
C ALA A 402 1.34 20.93 -15.92
N VAL A 403 2.61 21.11 -16.28
CA VAL A 403 2.99 21.44 -17.66
C VAL A 403 2.83 20.17 -18.46
N VAL A 404 1.73 20.04 -19.20
CA VAL A 404 1.49 18.91 -20.10
C VAL A 404 2.60 18.90 -21.14
N ARG A 405 3.63 18.06 -20.93
CA ARG A 405 4.53 17.66 -22.00
C ARG A 405 3.81 16.56 -22.76
N SER A 406 3.16 16.96 -23.85
CA SER A 406 2.67 16.02 -24.85
C SER A 406 3.86 15.21 -25.34
N VAL A 407 4.01 13.98 -24.85
CA VAL A 407 4.84 12.99 -25.51
C VAL A 407 3.99 12.48 -26.67
N CYS A 408 4.05 13.18 -27.79
CA CYS A 408 3.59 12.63 -29.06
C CYS A 408 4.48 11.44 -29.37
N LEU A 409 3.97 10.23 -29.12
CA LEU A 409 4.38 9.04 -29.85
C LEU A 409 3.90 9.26 -31.29
N THR A 410 4.74 9.83 -32.13
CA THR A 410 4.54 9.77 -33.58
C THR A 410 4.93 8.36 -34.02
N ASP A 411 3.93 7.57 -34.36
CA ASP A 411 4.08 6.38 -35.21
C ASP A 411 4.66 6.81 -36.56
N GLU A 412 5.97 6.65 -36.74
CA GLU A 412 6.55 6.53 -38.08
C GLU A 412 6.37 5.09 -38.55
N SER A 413 5.18 4.78 -39.07
CA SER A 413 4.98 3.64 -39.98
C SER A 413 4.94 4.14 -41.42
N GLY A 414 6.11 4.56 -41.91
CA GLY A 414 6.35 4.79 -43.34
C GLY A 414 6.54 3.45 -44.06
N SER A 415 5.53 3.05 -44.84
CA SER A 415 5.60 1.90 -45.77
C SER A 415 6.70 2.13 -46.82
N PRO A 416 7.48 1.09 -47.22
CA PRO A 416 8.52 1.25 -48.23
C PRO A 416 7.89 1.26 -49.63
N ASP A 417 7.91 2.44 -50.25
CA ASP A 417 7.48 2.62 -51.64
C ASP A 417 8.49 1.97 -52.60
N THR A 418 7.96 1.16 -53.52
CA THR A 418 8.73 0.36 -54.47
C THR A 418 9.07 1.20 -55.69
N ALA A 419 10.26 1.82 -55.72
CA ALA A 419 10.79 2.48 -56.90
C ALA A 419 11.77 1.56 -57.64
N ARG A 420 11.33 1.07 -58.80
CA ARG A 420 12.12 0.38 -59.82
C ARG A 420 13.25 1.28 -60.31
N HIS A 421 14.50 0.82 -60.19
CA HIS A 421 15.63 1.36 -60.94
C HIS A 421 15.78 0.60 -62.26
N GLU A 422 15.45 1.26 -63.36
CA GLU A 422 15.95 0.89 -64.69
C GLU A 422 17.40 1.37 -64.81
N HIS A 423 18.31 0.43 -65.07
CA HIS A 423 19.68 0.70 -65.47
C HIS A 423 19.71 1.14 -66.94
N SER A 424 20.35 2.27 -67.21
CA SER A 424 21.03 2.53 -68.48
C SER A 424 22.36 3.22 -68.20
N PHE A 425 23.44 2.48 -68.44
CA PHE A 425 24.81 2.98 -68.62
C PHE A 425 24.93 3.68 -69.99
N PRO A 426 25.90 4.59 -70.16
CA PRO A 426 27.27 4.17 -70.51
C PRO A 426 28.31 4.35 -69.40
#